data_AF-A0A0W8BX05-F1
#
_entry.id   AF-A0A0W8BX05-F1
#
_cell.length_a   1.000
_cell.length_b   1.000
_cell.length_c   1.000
_cell.angle_alpha   90.00
_cell.angle_beta   90.00
_cell.angle_gamma   90.00
#
_symmetry.space_group_name_H-M   'P 1'
#
loop_
_entity.id
_entity.type
_entity.pdbx_description
1 polymer ?
#
loop_
_entity_poly.entity_id
_entity_poly.type
_entity_poly.pdbx_seq_one_letter_code
_entity_poly.pdbx_strand_id
1 'polypeptide(L)'
;MPPKQKWILLYVENEVTKYRWENFCCSAVYAVKSMLFIVCPGDHEMTERRLRCQSPTCEDAARPQKCLVTWKVHHCDKSSTWRIFTSYHSHARGTLPCDVAPKPRVTPQMKEYIQRMDDSSVPSRLFWSNMLRAPDIPVPALGFPSYAQVQRRHNCWLQGSKNSIKRVRELALQEKEPFLIFHLDASFKLSDIGYPVITCGFTDRRRIYHLASVFIVSQRTQREYYEVIGSFLGIFYERMGTNLRIDAVMGDAEAAQLNGLIELIDFQSSSYLMCFFSCTLQCSQTYQTSTRMRSSYRVLWHSRHALHSELRTSCRGMEACIERVASLSTFPSYFDKQWISSSFWLWQIFHSVADMR
;
A
#
# COMPACT_ATOMS: atom_id res chain seq x y z
N MET A 1 -24.95 6.96 37.42
CA MET A 1 -25.13 6.74 35.96
C MET A 1 -25.75 7.99 35.37
N PRO A 2 -25.21 8.59 34.29
CA PRO A 2 -25.90 9.71 33.65
C PRO A 2 -27.26 9.22 33.12
N PRO A 3 -28.33 10.04 33.18
CA PRO A 3 -29.65 9.63 32.74
C PRO A 3 -29.60 9.17 31.28
N LYS A 4 -30.23 8.02 30.97
CA LYS A 4 -30.33 7.50 29.61
C LYS A 4 -30.95 8.58 28.73
N GLN A 5 -30.12 9.20 27.89
CA GLN A 5 -30.54 10.24 26.94
C GLN A 5 -31.68 9.67 26.09
N LYS A 6 -32.87 10.27 26.19
CA LYS A 6 -34.02 9.85 25.39
C LYS A 6 -33.77 10.28 23.93
N TRP A 7 -34.13 9.43 22.97
CA TRP A 7 -33.94 9.65 21.54
C TRP A 7 -35.27 9.58 20.83
N ILE A 8 -35.55 10.51 19.93
CA ILE A 8 -36.75 10.53 19.09
C ILE A 8 -36.37 10.03 17.69
N LEU A 9 -37.09 9.04 17.16
CA LEU A 9 -36.94 8.58 15.78
C LEU A 9 -37.51 9.63 14.83
N LEU A 10 -36.70 10.12 13.89
CA LEU A 10 -37.11 11.14 12.93
C LEU A 10 -37.30 10.61 11.52
N TYR A 11 -36.58 9.57 11.13
CA TYR A 11 -36.56 9.12 9.72
C TYR A 11 -36.19 7.64 9.59
N VAL A 12 -36.89 6.95 8.69
CA VAL A 12 -36.65 5.56 8.27
C VAL A 12 -36.93 5.45 6.78
N GLU A 13 -35.89 5.46 5.94
CA GLU A 13 -36.03 5.28 4.48
C GLU A 13 -34.66 5.13 3.79
N ASN A 14 -34.69 4.82 2.49
CA ASN A 14 -33.53 4.48 1.67
C ASN A 14 -32.77 5.70 1.09
N GLU A 15 -33.32 6.93 1.13
CA GLU A 15 -32.70 8.14 0.55
C GLU A 15 -32.30 9.20 1.60
N VAL A 16 -31.28 8.89 2.40
CA VAL A 16 -30.78 9.80 3.46
C VAL A 16 -30.16 11.10 2.93
N THR A 17 -29.79 11.16 1.66
CA THR A 17 -29.07 12.32 1.11
C THR A 17 -29.91 13.59 1.21
N LYS A 18 -31.17 13.55 0.76
CA LYS A 18 -32.08 14.71 0.81
C LYS A 18 -32.42 15.11 2.25
N TYR A 19 -32.81 14.14 3.06
CA TYR A 19 -33.15 14.34 4.47
C TYR A 19 -31.98 14.94 5.28
N ARG A 20 -30.75 14.51 4.98
CA ARG A 20 -29.53 15.02 5.61
C ARG A 20 -29.27 16.49 5.29
N TRP A 21 -29.68 16.98 4.13
CA TRP A 21 -29.49 18.38 3.75
C TRP A 21 -30.43 19.31 4.52
N GLU A 22 -31.70 18.92 4.58
CA GLU A 22 -32.74 19.70 5.25
C GLU A 22 -32.53 19.73 6.78
N ASN A 23 -32.02 18.64 7.37
CA ASN A 23 -31.98 18.49 8.82
C ASN A 23 -30.55 18.49 9.44
N PHE A 24 -29.49 18.25 8.66
CA PHE A 24 -28.11 18.04 9.16
C PHE A 24 -27.03 18.84 8.42
N CYS A 25 -27.36 19.98 7.80
CA CYS A 25 -26.47 20.76 6.93
C CYS A 25 -25.07 21.05 7.52
N CYS A 26 -24.96 21.28 8.83
CA CYS A 26 -23.70 21.52 9.55
C CYS A 26 -23.39 20.44 10.60
N SER A 27 -23.72 19.19 10.33
CA SER A 27 -23.44 18.07 11.24
C SER A 27 -22.01 17.55 11.12
N ALA A 28 -21.36 17.30 12.26
CA ALA A 28 -20.07 16.62 12.32
C ALA A 28 -20.15 15.35 13.14
N VAL A 29 -19.52 14.28 12.64
CA VAL A 29 -19.40 13.00 13.35
C VAL A 29 -18.37 13.15 14.45
N TYR A 30 -18.74 12.80 15.68
CA TYR A 30 -17.82 12.81 16.82
C TYR A 30 -17.62 11.41 17.44
N ALA A 31 -18.45 10.43 17.08
CA ALA A 31 -18.24 9.04 17.46
C ALA A 31 -18.80 8.09 16.39
N VAL A 32 -18.12 6.95 16.20
CA VAL A 32 -18.52 5.85 15.33
C VAL A 32 -18.46 4.56 16.13
N LYS A 33 -19.49 3.72 16.04
CA LYS A 33 -19.56 2.41 16.68
C LYS A 33 -20.08 1.38 15.69
N SER A 34 -19.55 0.18 15.77
CA SER A 34 -20.07 -0.99 15.06
C SER A 34 -20.93 -1.81 16.00
N MET A 35 -22.16 -2.13 15.61
CA MET A 35 -22.99 -3.10 16.35
C MET A 35 -23.79 -3.98 15.39
N LEU A 36 -24.31 -5.10 15.89
CA LEU A 36 -25.13 -6.05 15.15
C LEU A 36 -26.62 -5.81 15.46
N PHE A 37 -27.50 -6.24 14.55
CA PHE A 37 -28.96 -6.32 14.77
C PHE A 37 -29.67 -5.00 15.14
N ILE A 38 -29.20 -3.84 14.66
CA ILE A 38 -29.79 -2.53 15.00
C ILE A 38 -30.97 -2.15 14.08
N VAL A 39 -30.77 -2.27 12.77
CA VAL A 39 -31.68 -1.75 11.73
C VAL A 39 -32.47 -2.88 11.07
N CYS A 40 -31.79 -3.97 10.72
CA CYS A 40 -32.41 -5.16 10.14
C CYS A 40 -32.03 -6.42 10.92
N PRO A 41 -32.90 -7.45 10.94
CA PRO A 41 -32.55 -8.74 11.50
C PRO A 41 -31.54 -9.41 10.56
N GLY A 42 -30.30 -9.55 11.01
CA GLY A 42 -29.26 -10.26 10.26
C GLY A 42 -27.92 -10.15 10.94
N ASP A 43 -27.11 -11.21 10.81
CA ASP A 43 -25.78 -11.29 11.39
C ASP A 43 -24.76 -10.56 10.50
N HIS A 44 -24.80 -9.24 10.55
CA HIS A 44 -23.85 -8.38 9.84
C HIS A 44 -23.67 -7.04 10.54
N GLU A 45 -22.47 -6.50 10.36
CA GLU A 45 -22.01 -5.27 11.00
C GLU A 45 -22.80 -4.06 10.51
N MET A 46 -23.34 -3.28 11.45
CA MET A 46 -24.03 -2.02 11.19
C MET A 46 -23.29 -0.88 11.87
N THR A 47 -23.31 0.29 11.24
CA THR A 47 -22.59 1.46 11.74
C THR A 47 -23.54 2.42 12.46
N GLU A 48 -23.31 2.67 13.75
CA GLU A 48 -23.83 3.82 14.50
C GLU A 48 -22.86 5.00 14.36
N ARG A 49 -23.35 6.14 13.88
CA ARG A 49 -22.63 7.41 13.87
C ARG A 49 -23.35 8.42 14.75
N ARG A 50 -22.61 9.02 15.69
CA ARG A 50 -23.12 10.13 16.52
C ARG A 50 -22.64 11.44 15.94
N LEU A 51 -23.59 12.34 15.71
CA LEU A 51 -23.35 13.65 15.12
C LEU A 51 -23.74 14.76 16.10
N ARG A 52 -23.04 15.89 16.01
CA ARG A 52 -23.36 17.13 16.73
C ARG A 52 -23.48 18.29 15.77
N CYS A 53 -24.22 19.31 16.15
CA CYS A 53 -24.33 20.56 15.40
C CYS A 53 -22.98 21.33 15.42
N GLN A 54 -22.56 21.86 14.27
CA GLN A 54 -21.43 22.78 14.09
C GLN A 54 -21.83 23.99 13.22
N SER A 55 -23.10 24.41 13.28
CA SER A 55 -23.55 25.61 12.58
C SER A 55 -22.94 26.84 13.24
N PRO A 56 -22.26 27.74 12.49
CA PRO A 56 -21.78 29.03 13.00
C PRO A 56 -22.92 29.85 13.61
N THR A 57 -24.08 29.91 12.94
CA THR A 57 -25.30 30.56 13.47
C THR A 57 -25.75 29.99 14.83
N CYS A 58 -25.61 28.68 15.04
CA CYS A 58 -25.90 28.08 16.36
C CYS A 58 -24.78 28.30 17.37
N GLU A 59 -23.53 28.41 16.91
CA GLU A 59 -22.39 28.68 17.77
C GLU A 59 -22.49 30.08 18.34
N ASP A 60 -22.74 31.09 17.51
CA ASP A 60 -22.93 32.47 17.94
C ASP A 60 -24.13 32.65 18.87
N ALA A 61 -25.26 31.98 18.57
CA ALA A 61 -26.45 32.00 19.43
C ALA A 61 -26.26 31.28 20.78
N ALA A 62 -25.35 30.31 20.87
CA ALA A 62 -25.15 29.51 22.08
C ALA A 62 -24.02 30.02 22.97
N ARG A 63 -23.18 30.96 22.53
CA ARG A 63 -21.97 31.38 23.26
C ARG A 63 -22.31 31.80 24.71
N PRO A 64 -21.55 31.32 25.71
CA PRO A 64 -20.29 30.56 25.60
C PRO A 64 -20.48 29.03 25.46
N GLN A 65 -21.72 28.53 25.49
CA GLN A 65 -22.03 27.11 25.39
C GLN A 65 -22.10 26.64 23.94
N LYS A 66 -22.13 25.31 23.73
CA LYS A 66 -22.33 24.69 22.42
C LYS A 66 -23.79 24.32 22.22
N CYS A 67 -24.22 24.31 20.96
CA CYS A 67 -25.53 23.79 20.59
C CYS A 67 -25.68 22.32 21.04
N LEU A 68 -26.73 22.05 21.81
CA LEU A 68 -26.99 20.75 22.45
C LEU A 68 -27.62 19.72 21.51
N VAL A 69 -27.99 20.12 20.29
CA VAL A 69 -28.59 19.22 19.29
C VAL A 69 -27.56 18.16 18.89
N THR A 70 -27.95 16.92 19.12
CA THR A 70 -27.19 15.75 18.71
C THR A 70 -28.08 14.79 17.95
N TRP A 71 -27.45 14.02 17.06
CA TRP A 71 -28.12 13.01 16.26
C TRP A 71 -27.41 11.68 16.36
N LYS A 72 -28.20 10.62 16.25
CA LYS A 72 -27.71 9.24 16.21
C LYS A 72 -28.23 8.63 14.90
N VAL A 73 -27.31 8.24 14.03
CA VAL A 73 -27.61 7.68 12.71
C VAL A 73 -27.14 6.24 12.69
N HIS A 74 -28.06 5.33 12.38
CA HIS A 74 -27.77 3.92 12.15
C HIS A 74 -27.82 3.64 10.66
N HIS A 75 -26.80 2.96 10.14
CA HIS A 75 -26.69 2.56 8.74
C HIS A 75 -26.38 1.07 8.63
N CYS A 76 -27.15 0.37 7.80
CA CYS A 76 -26.81 -0.96 7.34
C CYS A 76 -26.31 -0.90 5.89
N ASP A 77 -25.05 -1.30 5.67
CA ASP A 77 -24.44 -1.33 4.34
C ASP A 77 -25.08 -2.39 3.42
N LYS A 78 -25.59 -3.51 3.97
CA LYS A 78 -26.19 -4.60 3.17
C LYS A 78 -27.58 -4.27 2.63
N SER A 79 -28.43 -3.65 3.46
CA SER A 79 -29.81 -3.33 3.09
C SER A 79 -29.99 -1.87 2.67
N SER A 80 -28.91 -1.07 2.67
CA SER A 80 -28.93 0.39 2.45
C SER A 80 -29.96 1.14 3.29
N THR A 81 -30.33 0.57 4.45
CA THR A 81 -31.38 1.10 5.32
C THR A 81 -30.79 2.01 6.38
N TRP A 82 -31.48 3.12 6.64
CA TRP A 82 -31.06 4.12 7.60
C TRP A 82 -32.13 4.37 8.67
N ARG A 83 -31.69 4.54 9.91
CA ARG A 83 -32.54 5.04 11.00
C ARG A 83 -31.88 6.24 11.65
N ILE A 84 -32.62 7.34 11.78
CA ILE A 84 -32.07 8.58 12.31
C ILE A 84 -32.85 9.04 13.52
N PHE A 85 -32.12 9.35 14.59
CA PHE A 85 -32.68 9.84 15.83
C PHE A 85 -32.10 11.21 16.18
N THR A 86 -32.90 12.03 16.84
CA THR A 86 -32.45 13.30 17.44
C THR A 86 -32.61 13.31 18.94
N SER A 87 -31.80 14.16 19.59
CA SER A 87 -31.99 14.57 20.98
C SER A 87 -33.23 15.45 21.15
N TYR A 88 -33.77 15.52 22.36
CA TYR A 88 -34.89 16.42 22.72
C TYR A 88 -34.57 17.92 22.70
N HIS A 89 -33.31 18.30 22.43
CA HIS A 89 -32.90 19.69 22.38
C HIS A 89 -33.19 20.28 21.00
N SER A 90 -33.70 21.52 20.98
CA SER A 90 -33.81 22.34 19.76
C SER A 90 -32.49 23.04 19.45
N HIS A 91 -32.34 23.50 18.20
CA HIS A 91 -31.19 24.31 17.82
C HIS A 91 -31.11 25.59 18.65
N ALA A 92 -29.89 26.01 19.00
CA ALA A 92 -29.68 27.26 19.75
C ALA A 92 -30.12 28.50 18.95
N ARG A 93 -30.08 28.43 17.62
CA ARG A 93 -30.59 29.47 16.71
C ARG A 93 -32.13 29.53 16.63
N GLY A 94 -32.85 28.67 17.33
CA GLY A 94 -34.31 28.57 17.24
C GLY A 94 -34.80 28.22 15.83
N THR A 95 -35.71 29.03 15.29
CA THR A 95 -36.32 28.88 13.97
C THR A 95 -35.49 29.47 12.83
N LEU A 96 -34.39 30.18 13.13
CA LEU A 96 -33.55 30.77 12.10
C LEU A 96 -32.91 29.67 11.22
N PRO A 97 -32.86 29.88 9.89
CA PRO A 97 -32.18 28.97 9.00
C PRO A 97 -30.67 28.96 9.29
N CYS A 98 -29.98 27.95 8.77
CA CYS A 98 -28.52 27.93 8.81
C CYS A 98 -27.97 28.78 7.67
N ASP A 99 -27.12 29.77 7.96
CA ASP A 99 -26.54 30.65 6.94
C ASP A 99 -25.46 29.96 6.08
N VAL A 100 -25.08 28.73 6.43
CA VAL A 100 -24.04 27.98 5.71
C VAL A 100 -24.65 27.24 4.54
N ALA A 101 -24.30 27.69 3.33
CA ALA A 101 -24.64 26.97 2.11
C ALA A 101 -24.07 25.53 2.13
N PRO A 102 -24.85 24.53 1.70
CA PRO A 102 -24.41 23.13 1.66
C PRO A 102 -23.21 22.98 0.72
N LYS A 103 -22.14 22.34 1.21
CA LYS A 103 -20.92 22.12 0.42
C LYS A 103 -21.04 20.84 -0.41
N PRO A 104 -20.70 20.86 -1.72
CA PRO A 104 -20.63 19.66 -2.53
C PRO A 104 -19.67 18.62 -1.92
N ARG A 105 -20.00 17.34 -2.06
CA ARG A 105 -19.21 16.23 -1.53
C ARG A 105 -18.65 15.38 -2.68
N VAL A 106 -17.50 14.77 -2.44
CA VAL A 106 -16.96 13.75 -3.35
C VAL A 106 -17.86 12.52 -3.28
N THR A 107 -18.61 12.29 -4.36
CA THR A 107 -19.57 11.18 -4.48
C THR A 107 -18.86 9.83 -4.61
N PRO A 108 -19.56 8.68 -4.42
CA PRO A 108 -18.98 7.36 -4.70
C PRO A 108 -18.40 7.23 -6.10
N GLN A 109 -19.14 7.64 -7.13
CA GLN A 109 -18.67 7.65 -8.54
C GLN A 109 -17.42 8.50 -8.73
N MET A 110 -17.34 9.67 -8.09
CA MET A 110 -16.13 10.50 -8.14
C MET A 110 -14.94 9.83 -7.44
N LYS A 111 -15.16 9.04 -6.38
CA LYS A 111 -14.09 8.28 -5.72
C LYS A 111 -13.56 7.16 -6.62
N GLU A 112 -14.46 6.43 -7.28
CA GLU A 112 -14.08 5.41 -8.27
C GLU A 112 -13.32 6.03 -9.44
N TYR A 113 -13.75 7.20 -9.91
CA TYR A 113 -13.01 7.94 -10.93
C TYR A 113 -11.60 8.33 -10.46
N ILE A 114 -11.47 8.94 -9.28
CA ILE A 114 -10.15 9.29 -8.70
C ILE A 114 -9.25 8.05 -8.63
N GLN A 115 -9.80 6.90 -8.22
CA GLN A 115 -9.04 5.66 -8.13
C GLN A 115 -8.58 5.18 -9.50
N ARG A 116 -9.45 5.15 -10.52
CA ARG A 116 -9.05 4.78 -11.89
C ARG A 116 -7.96 5.69 -12.46
N MET A 117 -8.01 6.99 -12.15
CA MET A 117 -7.00 7.96 -12.58
C MET A 117 -5.66 7.73 -11.90
N ASP A 118 -5.67 7.39 -10.62
CA ASP A 118 -4.48 7.02 -9.85
C ASP A 118 -3.86 5.71 -10.37
N ASP A 119 -4.70 4.68 -10.59
CA ASP A 119 -4.29 3.41 -11.19
C ASP A 119 -3.70 3.62 -12.61
N SER A 120 -4.17 4.63 -13.33
CA SER A 120 -3.65 5.04 -14.64
C SER A 120 -2.43 5.97 -14.56
N SER A 121 -1.85 6.15 -13.37
CA SER A 121 -0.67 7.00 -13.12
C SER A 121 -0.86 8.46 -13.54
N VAL A 122 -2.09 8.97 -13.55
CA VAL A 122 -2.34 10.39 -13.84
C VAL A 122 -1.93 11.21 -12.62
N PRO A 123 -1.17 12.31 -12.78
CA PRO A 123 -0.79 13.15 -11.65
C PRO A 123 -2.00 13.67 -10.87
N SER A 124 -1.97 13.55 -9.53
CA SER A 124 -3.11 13.88 -8.65
C SER A 124 -3.61 15.33 -8.80
N ARG A 125 -2.72 16.27 -9.13
CA ARG A 125 -3.06 17.67 -9.44
C ARG A 125 -4.04 17.81 -10.61
N LEU A 126 -4.10 16.83 -11.52
CA LEU A 126 -4.97 16.82 -12.69
C LEU A 126 -6.33 16.16 -12.41
N PHE A 127 -6.50 15.45 -11.30
CA PHE A 127 -7.73 14.72 -11.02
C PHE A 127 -8.97 15.60 -11.06
N TRP A 128 -8.91 16.78 -10.44
CA TRP A 128 -10.04 17.71 -10.42
C TRP A 128 -10.38 18.25 -11.82
N SER A 129 -9.38 18.71 -12.57
CA SER A 129 -9.60 19.24 -13.92
C SER A 129 -10.09 18.17 -14.91
N ASN A 130 -9.61 16.94 -14.78
CA ASN A 130 -10.07 15.82 -15.60
C ASN A 130 -11.49 15.40 -15.21
N MET A 131 -11.80 15.37 -13.91
CA MET A 131 -13.14 15.09 -13.39
C MET A 131 -14.20 16.07 -13.92
N LEU A 132 -13.88 17.36 -14.03
CA LEU A 132 -14.79 18.37 -14.59
C LEU A 132 -15.12 18.14 -16.06
N ARG A 133 -14.24 17.46 -16.79
CA ARG A 133 -14.36 17.21 -18.24
C ARG A 133 -14.83 15.78 -18.55
N ALA A 134 -15.02 14.97 -17.51
CA ALA A 134 -15.35 13.56 -17.63
C ALA A 134 -16.85 13.39 -17.97
N PRO A 135 -17.20 12.78 -19.12
CA PRO A 135 -18.60 12.64 -19.54
C PRO A 135 -19.37 11.62 -18.67
N ASP A 136 -18.66 10.71 -18.00
CA ASP A 136 -19.20 9.66 -17.14
C ASP A 136 -19.49 10.13 -15.71
N ILE A 137 -19.17 11.38 -15.36
CA ILE A 137 -19.42 11.95 -14.05
C ILE A 137 -20.58 12.94 -14.14
N PRO A 138 -21.80 12.56 -13.69
CA PRO A 138 -22.92 13.48 -13.71
C PRO A 138 -22.66 14.66 -12.79
N VAL A 139 -23.11 15.85 -13.20
CA VAL A 139 -23.04 17.06 -12.38
C VAL A 139 -23.84 16.83 -11.09
N PRO A 140 -23.21 16.88 -9.90
CA PRO A 140 -23.95 16.70 -8.66
C PRO A 140 -24.93 17.85 -8.42
N ALA A 141 -26.00 17.58 -7.65
CA ALA A 141 -27.01 18.58 -7.31
C ALA A 141 -26.44 19.86 -6.63
N LEU A 142 -25.28 19.77 -5.98
CA LEU A 142 -24.59 20.90 -5.32
C LEU A 142 -23.38 21.43 -6.10
N GLY A 143 -23.26 21.03 -7.37
CA GLY A 143 -22.08 21.29 -8.20
C GLY A 143 -20.92 20.36 -7.86
N PHE A 144 -19.79 20.57 -8.55
CA PHE A 144 -18.59 19.77 -8.35
C PHE A 144 -17.89 20.13 -7.02
N PRO A 145 -17.26 19.16 -6.33
CA PRO A 145 -16.40 19.45 -5.19
C PRO A 145 -15.22 20.32 -5.62
N SER A 146 -14.66 21.09 -4.68
CA SER A 146 -13.46 21.88 -4.94
C SER A 146 -12.22 21.01 -5.07
N TYR A 147 -11.19 21.54 -5.74
CA TYR A 147 -9.87 20.91 -5.85
C TYR A 147 -9.34 20.41 -4.49
N ALA A 148 -9.43 21.24 -3.44
CA ALA A 148 -8.99 20.89 -2.11
C ALA A 148 -9.78 19.72 -1.49
N GLN A 149 -11.07 19.56 -1.82
CA GLN A 149 -11.85 18.40 -1.36
C GLN A 149 -11.43 17.12 -2.08
N VAL A 150 -11.16 17.19 -3.38
CA VAL A 150 -10.66 16.05 -4.17
C VAL A 150 -9.27 15.63 -3.68
N GLN A 151 -8.35 16.58 -3.52
CA GLN A 151 -6.98 16.29 -3.07
C GLN A 151 -6.94 15.74 -1.64
N ARG A 152 -7.70 16.32 -0.69
CA ARG A 152 -7.82 15.75 0.66
C ARG A 152 -8.37 14.33 0.63
N ARG A 153 -9.31 14.03 -0.27
CA ARG A 153 -9.88 12.69 -0.38
C ARG A 153 -8.86 11.69 -0.92
N HIS A 154 -8.08 12.06 -1.92
CA HIS A 154 -6.97 11.25 -2.44
C HIS A 154 -5.89 11.01 -1.38
N ASN A 155 -5.44 12.05 -0.69
CA ASN A 155 -4.47 11.91 0.40
C ASN A 155 -4.97 10.99 1.53
N CYS A 156 -6.25 11.11 1.91
CA CYS A 156 -6.86 10.23 2.90
C CYS A 156 -6.91 8.76 2.43
N TRP A 157 -6.98 8.52 1.11
CA TRP A 157 -6.92 7.17 0.54
C TRP A 157 -5.47 6.64 0.53
N LEU A 158 -4.49 7.46 0.16
CA LEU A 158 -3.06 7.10 0.19
C LEU A 158 -2.56 6.74 1.59
N GLN A 159 -3.08 7.40 2.62
CA GLN A 159 -2.80 7.06 4.01
C GLN A 159 -3.34 5.67 4.42
N GLY A 160 -4.09 5.02 3.54
CA GLY A 160 -4.75 3.75 3.78
C GLY A 160 -5.93 3.89 4.73
N SER A 161 -6.71 2.81 4.86
CA SER A 161 -7.51 2.66 6.08
C SER A 161 -6.55 2.39 7.24
N LYS A 162 -6.92 2.77 8.47
CA LYS A 162 -6.23 2.33 9.71
C LYS A 162 -6.07 0.79 9.83
N ASN A 163 -6.61 0.02 8.87
CA ASN A 163 -6.56 -1.43 8.78
C ASN A 163 -5.49 -1.97 7.81
N SER A 164 -4.44 -1.22 7.45
CA SER A 164 -3.22 -1.83 6.84
C SER A 164 -2.67 -2.98 7.71
N ILE A 165 -2.98 -2.96 9.01
CA ILE A 165 -2.77 -4.02 10.00
C ILE A 165 -3.44 -5.36 9.62
N LYS A 166 -4.57 -5.37 8.89
CA LYS A 166 -5.21 -6.63 8.45
C LYS A 166 -4.33 -7.38 7.44
N ARG A 167 -3.65 -6.69 6.51
CA ARG A 167 -2.74 -7.33 5.55
C ARG A 167 -1.49 -7.88 6.21
N VAL A 168 -0.96 -7.21 7.24
CA VAL A 168 0.17 -7.74 8.03
C VAL A 168 -0.25 -8.97 8.83
N ARG A 169 -1.47 -9.00 9.37
CA ARG A 169 -2.03 -10.22 10.00
C ARG A 169 -2.28 -11.36 9.02
N GLU A 170 -2.50 -11.08 7.74
CA GLU A 170 -2.60 -12.08 6.67
C GLU A 170 -1.23 -12.64 6.25
N LEU A 171 -0.11 -12.03 6.68
CA LEU A 171 1.25 -12.60 6.58
C LEU A 171 1.47 -13.75 7.59
N ALA A 172 0.48 -14.62 7.78
CA ALA A 172 0.66 -15.96 8.34
C ALA A 172 1.42 -16.89 7.35
N LEU A 173 2.27 -16.31 6.50
CA LEU A 173 3.10 -17.03 5.54
C LEU A 173 4.13 -17.88 6.29
N GLN A 174 4.71 -17.40 7.39
CA GLN A 174 5.74 -18.19 8.12
C GLN A 174 5.21 -19.52 8.72
N GLU A 175 3.93 -19.56 9.09
CA GLU A 175 3.28 -20.79 9.59
C GLU A 175 2.86 -21.73 8.46
N LYS A 176 2.44 -21.15 7.33
CA LYS A 176 1.97 -21.92 6.19
C LYS A 176 3.13 -22.45 5.38
N GLU A 177 4.16 -21.65 5.14
CA GLU A 177 5.27 -21.92 4.24
C GLU A 177 6.37 -22.73 4.94
N PRO A 178 6.92 -23.79 4.33
CA PRO A 178 7.92 -24.64 4.97
C PRO A 178 9.34 -24.07 4.78
N PHE A 179 9.47 -23.14 3.84
CA PHE A 179 10.67 -22.49 3.36
C PHE A 179 10.26 -21.09 2.92
N LEU A 180 10.74 -20.07 3.61
CA LEU A 180 10.37 -18.67 3.39
C LEU A 180 11.53 -17.92 2.73
N ILE A 181 11.28 -17.42 1.52
CA ILE A 181 12.21 -16.57 0.79
C ILE A 181 11.83 -15.11 1.04
N PHE A 182 12.72 -14.37 1.68
CA PHE A 182 12.61 -12.94 1.87
C PHE A 182 13.28 -12.21 0.71
N HIS A 183 12.52 -11.43 -0.03
CA HIS A 183 13.02 -10.65 -1.15
C HIS A 183 13.35 -9.23 -0.71
N LEU A 184 14.48 -8.71 -1.17
CA LEU A 184 14.92 -7.36 -0.93
C LEU A 184 15.52 -6.77 -2.21
N ASP A 185 14.94 -5.68 -2.70
CA ASP A 185 15.33 -5.05 -3.98
C ASP A 185 15.43 -3.52 -3.81
N ALA A 186 16.41 -2.90 -4.44
CA ALA A 186 16.61 -1.45 -4.41
C ALA A 186 16.39 -0.82 -5.81
N SER A 187 15.39 0.06 -5.93
CA SER A 187 14.99 0.70 -7.19
C SER A 187 15.12 2.22 -7.15
N PHE A 188 15.47 2.83 -8.29
CA PHE A 188 15.78 4.26 -8.42
C PHE A 188 14.67 5.12 -9.05
N LYS A 189 13.49 4.55 -9.33
CA LYS A 189 12.52 5.17 -10.26
C LYS A 189 11.20 5.68 -9.67
N LEU A 190 11.09 5.85 -8.35
CA LEU A 190 9.82 6.20 -7.72
C LEU A 190 9.70 7.65 -7.20
N SER A 191 10.74 8.48 -7.29
CA SER A 191 10.65 9.90 -6.91
C SER A 191 11.24 10.83 -7.98
N ASP A 192 10.67 12.03 -8.13
CA ASP A 192 11.18 13.10 -9.01
C ASP A 192 12.61 13.56 -8.62
N ILE A 193 13.05 13.21 -7.40
CA ILE A 193 14.35 13.58 -6.82
C ILE A 193 15.38 12.42 -6.96
N GLY A 194 14.95 11.23 -7.39
CA GLY A 194 15.83 10.09 -7.63
C GLY A 194 16.31 9.37 -6.35
N TYR A 195 15.60 9.52 -5.23
CA TYR A 195 15.91 8.75 -4.02
C TYR A 195 15.75 7.24 -4.26
N PRO A 196 16.69 6.42 -3.76
CA PRO A 196 16.54 4.98 -3.77
C PRO A 196 15.32 4.56 -2.94
N VAL A 197 14.60 3.57 -3.45
CA VAL A 197 13.49 2.91 -2.78
C VAL A 197 13.86 1.45 -2.58
N ILE A 198 13.93 1.04 -1.31
CA ILE A 198 14.12 -0.36 -0.94
C ILE A 198 12.73 -0.98 -0.78
N THR A 199 12.48 -2.06 -1.49
CA THR A 199 11.26 -2.85 -1.35
C THR A 199 11.60 -4.19 -0.75
N CYS A 200 10.76 -4.69 0.15
CA CYS A 200 10.89 -6.04 0.64
C CYS A 200 9.56 -6.79 0.65
N GLY A 201 9.63 -8.11 0.51
CA GLY A 201 8.46 -8.96 0.36
C GLY A 201 8.79 -10.43 0.50
N PHE A 202 7.77 -11.26 0.33
CA PHE A 202 7.88 -12.71 0.44
C PHE A 202 7.35 -13.37 -0.82
N THR A 203 7.94 -14.49 -1.21
CA THR A 203 7.33 -15.34 -2.26
C THR A 203 6.72 -16.57 -1.62
N ASP A 204 5.45 -16.83 -1.94
CA ASP A 204 4.76 -18.04 -1.47
C ASP A 204 5.06 -19.27 -2.36
N ARG A 205 4.62 -20.46 -1.93
CA ARG A 205 4.67 -21.71 -2.71
C ARG A 205 4.06 -21.62 -4.11
N ARG A 206 3.12 -20.70 -4.34
CA ARG A 206 2.51 -20.46 -5.65
C ARG A 206 3.35 -19.55 -6.53
N ARG A 207 4.53 -19.15 -6.05
CA ARG A 207 5.48 -18.24 -6.69
C ARG A 207 4.88 -16.84 -6.89
N ILE A 208 3.97 -16.44 -6.00
CA ILE A 208 3.40 -15.10 -5.99
C ILE A 208 4.22 -14.26 -5.03
N TYR A 209 4.70 -13.13 -5.53
CA TYR A 209 5.38 -12.12 -4.73
C TYR A 209 4.37 -11.28 -3.96
N HIS A 210 4.55 -11.22 -2.64
CA HIS A 210 3.77 -10.41 -1.71
C HIS A 210 4.64 -9.29 -1.15
N LEU A 211 4.34 -8.06 -1.54
CA LEU A 211 5.03 -6.88 -1.01
C LEU A 211 4.73 -6.72 0.48
N ALA A 212 5.78 -6.71 1.30
CA ALA A 212 5.69 -6.54 2.75
C ALA A 212 5.87 -5.08 3.16
N SER A 213 6.88 -4.40 2.61
CA SER A 213 7.09 -2.97 2.88
C SER A 213 7.94 -2.28 1.81
N VAL A 214 7.89 -0.94 1.85
CA VAL A 214 8.61 -0.03 0.95
C VAL A 214 9.25 1.05 1.81
N PHE A 215 10.55 1.30 1.59
CA PHE A 215 11.34 2.31 2.29
C PHE A 215 11.93 3.28 1.28
N ILE A 216 11.83 4.57 1.57
CA ILE A 216 12.55 5.60 0.83
C ILE A 216 13.79 5.92 1.65
N VAL A 217 14.96 5.68 1.09
CA VAL A 217 16.24 5.90 1.77
C VAL A 217 17.04 7.00 1.09
N SER A 218 17.95 7.63 1.83
CA SER A 218 18.81 8.65 1.25
C SER A 218 19.89 8.03 0.36
N GLN A 219 20.43 6.89 0.80
CA GLN A 219 21.58 6.22 0.22
C GLN A 219 21.46 4.70 0.41
N ARG A 220 22.17 3.92 -0.43
CA ARG A 220 22.28 2.47 -0.28
C ARG A 220 23.55 2.11 0.50
N THR A 221 23.51 2.36 1.81
CA THR A 221 24.62 2.03 2.72
C THR A 221 24.23 0.87 3.62
N GLN A 222 25.23 0.16 4.15
CA GLN A 222 25.01 -0.93 5.12
C GLN A 222 24.13 -0.49 6.29
N ARG A 223 24.38 0.73 6.80
CA ARG A 223 23.61 1.32 7.88
C ARG A 223 22.13 1.52 7.51
N GLU A 224 21.85 2.04 6.31
CA GLU A 224 20.48 2.25 5.84
C GLU A 224 19.73 0.91 5.74
N TYR A 225 20.35 -0.14 5.17
CA TYR A 225 19.73 -1.48 5.13
C TYR A 225 19.48 -2.05 6.53
N TYR A 226 20.44 -1.93 7.44
CA TYR A 226 20.29 -2.37 8.83
C TYR A 226 19.11 -1.65 9.52
N GLU A 227 19.04 -0.32 9.41
CA GLU A 227 18.02 0.48 10.09
C GLU A 227 16.61 0.22 9.52
N VAL A 228 16.44 0.16 8.19
CA VAL A 228 15.12 -0.04 7.58
C VAL A 228 14.59 -1.45 7.78
N ILE A 229 15.44 -2.48 7.62
CA ILE A 229 15.03 -3.87 7.83
C ILE A 229 14.89 -4.18 9.31
N GLY A 230 15.75 -3.63 10.18
CA GLY A 230 15.57 -3.71 11.63
C GLY A 230 14.25 -3.09 12.08
N SER A 231 13.86 -1.96 11.49
CA SER A 231 12.55 -1.33 11.77
C SER A 231 11.38 -2.21 11.31
N PHE A 232 11.49 -2.86 10.15
CA PHE A 232 10.51 -3.83 9.67
C PHE A 232 10.36 -5.02 10.64
N LEU A 233 11.47 -5.62 11.06
CA LEU A 233 11.49 -6.73 12.00
C LEU A 233 10.89 -6.33 13.36
N GLY A 234 11.21 -5.12 13.85
CA GLY A 234 10.63 -4.59 15.09
C GLY A 234 9.10 -4.45 15.01
N ILE A 235 8.58 -3.93 13.91
CA ILE A 235 7.12 -3.85 13.66
C ILE A 235 6.52 -5.26 13.57
N PHE A 236 7.20 -6.18 12.89
CA PHE A 236 6.75 -7.56 12.78
C PHE A 236 6.63 -8.22 14.16
N TYR A 237 7.66 -8.10 14.99
CA TYR A 237 7.69 -8.63 16.34
C TYR A 237 6.59 -8.01 17.24
N GLU A 238 6.43 -6.68 17.23
CA GLU A 238 5.37 -6.00 17.99
C GLU A 238 3.97 -6.51 17.61
N ARG A 239 3.77 -6.86 16.33
CA ARG A 239 2.44 -7.24 15.80
C ARG A 239 2.16 -8.73 15.88
N MET A 240 3.17 -9.57 15.70
CA MET A 240 3.04 -11.03 15.62
C MET A 240 3.50 -11.75 16.89
N GLY A 241 4.22 -11.08 17.79
CA GLY A 241 4.74 -11.65 19.03
C GLY A 241 5.83 -12.71 18.83
N THR A 242 6.37 -12.82 17.62
CA THR A 242 7.41 -13.79 17.23
C THR A 242 8.40 -13.16 16.27
N ASN A 243 9.65 -13.64 16.29
CA ASN A 243 10.67 -13.27 15.31
C ASN A 243 10.33 -13.83 13.93
N LEU A 244 10.84 -13.20 12.89
CA LEU A 244 10.56 -13.60 11.51
C LEU A 244 11.48 -14.74 11.11
N ARG A 245 10.91 -15.91 10.76
CA ARG A 245 11.72 -17.03 10.24
C ARG A 245 12.08 -16.79 8.78
N ILE A 246 13.36 -16.66 8.47
CA ILE A 246 13.85 -16.47 7.10
C ILE A 246 14.81 -17.61 6.74
N ASP A 247 14.42 -18.42 5.77
CA ASP A 247 15.21 -19.58 5.34
C ASP A 247 16.23 -19.15 4.27
N ALA A 248 15.85 -18.21 3.41
CA ALA A 248 16.75 -17.60 2.43
C ALA A 248 16.37 -16.15 2.14
N VAL A 249 17.37 -15.34 1.81
CA VAL A 249 17.21 -13.97 1.32
C VAL A 249 17.47 -13.94 -0.17
N MET A 250 16.58 -13.35 -0.96
CA MET A 250 16.88 -12.97 -2.33
C MET A 250 17.18 -11.48 -2.41
N GLY A 251 18.39 -11.14 -2.84
CA GLY A 251 18.80 -9.75 -2.99
C GLY A 251 19.69 -9.48 -4.21
N ASP A 252 20.17 -8.24 -4.29
CA ASP A 252 21.10 -7.77 -5.31
C ASP A 252 22.55 -8.14 -4.93
N ALA A 253 23.45 -8.01 -5.91
CA ALA A 253 24.87 -8.26 -5.72
C ALA A 253 25.50 -7.04 -5.06
N GLU A 254 25.04 -6.69 -3.86
CA GLU A 254 25.41 -5.46 -3.17
C GLU A 254 25.94 -5.76 -1.77
N ALA A 255 27.22 -5.45 -1.54
CA ALA A 255 27.88 -5.73 -0.27
C ALA A 255 27.24 -4.98 0.91
N ALA A 256 26.78 -3.74 0.68
CA ALA A 256 26.06 -2.97 1.68
C ALA A 256 24.77 -3.68 2.14
N GLN A 257 24.02 -4.25 1.19
CA GLN A 257 22.81 -5.02 1.48
C GLN A 257 23.13 -6.28 2.28
N LEU A 258 24.10 -7.09 1.81
CA LEU A 258 24.51 -8.32 2.49
C LEU A 258 25.00 -8.05 3.92
N ASN A 259 25.90 -7.08 4.09
CA ASN A 259 26.47 -6.76 5.39
C ASN A 259 25.42 -6.20 6.36
N GLY A 260 24.50 -5.36 5.88
CA GLY A 260 23.44 -4.81 6.72
C GLY A 260 22.45 -5.88 7.21
N LEU A 261 22.23 -6.92 6.40
CA LEU A 261 21.37 -8.04 6.77
C LEU A 261 22.04 -9.01 7.74
N ILE A 262 23.31 -9.37 7.54
CA ILE A 262 24.01 -10.33 8.43
C ILE A 262 24.11 -9.81 9.88
N GLU A 263 24.08 -8.48 10.09
CA GLU A 263 24.02 -7.89 11.42
C GLU A 263 22.69 -8.15 12.16
N LEU A 264 21.62 -8.49 11.44
CA LEU A 264 20.31 -8.78 11.99
C LEU A 264 20.19 -10.27 12.35
N ILE A 265 19.76 -10.56 13.58
CA ILE A 265 19.74 -11.93 14.12
C ILE A 265 18.87 -12.88 13.29
N ASP A 266 17.74 -12.40 12.75
CA ASP A 266 16.80 -13.15 11.91
C ASP A 266 17.43 -13.64 10.59
N PHE A 267 18.56 -13.06 10.18
CA PHE A 267 19.22 -13.32 8.90
C PHE A 267 20.55 -14.06 9.02
N GLN A 268 21.13 -14.20 10.22
CA GLN A 268 22.46 -14.80 10.42
C GLN A 268 22.60 -16.24 9.93
N SER A 269 21.51 -17.00 9.99
CA SER A 269 21.47 -18.40 9.54
C SER A 269 20.89 -18.56 8.12
N SER A 270 20.42 -17.47 7.52
CA SER A 270 19.78 -17.49 6.21
C SER A 270 20.80 -17.52 5.07
N SER A 271 20.49 -18.26 4.01
CA SER A 271 21.32 -18.24 2.80
C SER A 271 21.03 -17.00 1.97
N TYR A 272 22.06 -16.27 1.56
CA TYR A 272 21.92 -15.15 0.63
C TYR A 272 21.91 -15.66 -0.81
N LEU A 273 20.74 -15.67 -1.42
CA LEU A 273 20.48 -16.03 -2.80
C LEU A 273 20.55 -14.79 -3.69
N MET A 274 21.35 -14.88 -4.72
CA MET A 274 21.37 -13.89 -5.77
C MET A 274 20.18 -13.99 -6.68
N CYS A 275 19.54 -12.84 -6.92
CA CYS A 275 18.48 -12.71 -7.91
C CYS A 275 19.04 -12.90 -9.32
N PHE A 276 18.70 -14.03 -9.96
CA PHE A 276 19.09 -14.29 -11.35
C PHE A 276 18.53 -13.23 -12.31
N PHE A 277 17.36 -12.66 -12.00
CA PHE A 277 16.79 -11.59 -12.80
C PHE A 277 17.68 -10.34 -12.80
N SER A 278 18.20 -9.91 -11.65
CA SER A 278 19.17 -8.80 -11.56
C SER A 278 20.42 -9.06 -12.42
N CYS A 279 20.94 -10.29 -12.41
CA CYS A 279 22.04 -10.70 -13.29
C CYS A 279 21.68 -10.54 -14.77
N THR A 280 20.52 -11.07 -15.18
CA THR A 280 20.07 -11.00 -16.58
C THR A 280 19.79 -9.57 -17.04
N LEU A 281 19.30 -8.70 -16.16
CA LEU A 281 19.09 -7.29 -16.44
C LEU A 281 20.41 -6.56 -16.62
N GLN A 282 21.38 -6.77 -15.71
CA GLN A 282 22.69 -6.16 -15.80
C GLN A 282 23.39 -6.57 -17.11
N CYS A 283 23.37 -7.88 -17.42
CA CYS A 283 23.82 -8.40 -18.69
C CYS A 283 23.09 -7.73 -19.87
N SER A 284 21.76 -7.69 -19.86
CA SER A 284 20.99 -7.08 -20.94
C SER A 284 21.34 -5.61 -21.18
N GLN A 285 21.52 -4.82 -20.12
CA GLN A 285 21.90 -3.40 -20.22
C GLN A 285 23.29 -3.25 -20.82
N THR A 286 24.25 -4.08 -20.40
CA THR A 286 25.60 -4.11 -20.97
C THR A 286 25.61 -4.56 -22.44
N TYR A 287 24.68 -5.43 -22.83
CA TYR A 287 24.63 -6.03 -24.17
C TYR A 287 23.72 -5.32 -25.18
N GLN A 288 23.00 -4.27 -24.79
CA GLN A 288 22.08 -3.52 -25.68
C GLN A 288 22.77 -2.95 -26.94
N THR A 289 24.09 -2.89 -26.97
CA THR A 289 24.90 -2.34 -28.06
C THR A 289 25.30 -3.35 -29.16
N SER A 290 25.04 -4.66 -29.03
CA SER A 290 25.49 -5.66 -30.04
C SER A 290 24.50 -6.80 -30.32
N THR A 291 24.14 -6.96 -31.60
CA THR A 291 23.31 -8.07 -32.12
C THR A 291 23.93 -9.45 -31.91
N ARG A 292 25.27 -9.56 -31.86
CA ARG A 292 26.01 -10.82 -31.67
C ARG A 292 25.97 -11.34 -30.23
N MET A 293 25.66 -10.49 -29.26
CA MET A 293 25.55 -10.86 -27.84
C MET A 293 24.13 -11.31 -27.44
N ARG A 294 23.11 -11.08 -28.28
CA ARG A 294 21.74 -11.58 -28.04
C ARG A 294 21.68 -13.11 -28.01
N SER A 295 22.51 -13.79 -28.80
CA SER A 295 22.63 -15.25 -28.78
C SER A 295 23.29 -15.76 -27.49
N SER A 296 24.32 -15.07 -26.99
CA SER A 296 24.98 -15.44 -25.72
C SER A 296 24.09 -15.16 -24.49
N TYR A 297 23.33 -14.05 -24.50
CA TYR A 297 22.26 -13.78 -23.53
C TYR A 297 21.17 -14.88 -23.57
N ARG A 298 20.77 -15.31 -24.78
CA ARG A 298 19.84 -16.43 -24.92
C ARG A 298 20.41 -17.70 -24.29
N VAL A 299 21.69 -18.02 -24.46
CA VAL A 299 22.29 -19.20 -23.81
C VAL A 299 22.13 -19.11 -22.29
N LEU A 300 22.50 -17.99 -21.66
CA LEU A 300 22.36 -17.81 -20.21
C LEU A 300 20.88 -17.91 -19.74
N TRP A 301 19.95 -17.36 -20.52
CA TRP A 301 18.50 -17.46 -20.26
C TRP A 301 17.96 -18.88 -20.42
N HIS A 302 18.44 -19.65 -21.40
CA HIS A 302 18.02 -21.05 -21.62
C HIS A 302 18.66 -22.01 -20.62
N SER A 303 19.82 -21.66 -20.05
CA SER A 303 20.48 -22.41 -18.97
C SER A 303 19.78 -22.29 -17.62
N ARG A 304 18.59 -21.66 -17.52
CA ARG A 304 17.78 -21.55 -16.29
C ARG A 304 17.36 -22.90 -15.66
N HIS A 305 17.57 -24.01 -16.37
CA HIS A 305 17.31 -25.38 -15.92
C HIS A 305 18.59 -26.22 -15.82
N ALA A 306 19.76 -25.62 -16.06
CA ALA A 306 21.04 -26.31 -16.10
C ALA A 306 21.60 -26.49 -14.68
N LEU A 307 22.37 -27.56 -14.45
CA LEU A 307 23.10 -27.75 -13.20
C LEU A 307 24.16 -26.66 -13.01
N HIS A 308 24.56 -26.38 -11.78
CA HIS A 308 25.57 -25.34 -11.46
C HIS A 308 26.87 -25.48 -12.28
N SER A 309 27.30 -26.71 -12.57
CA SER A 309 28.46 -27.01 -13.41
C SER A 309 28.27 -26.65 -14.90
N GLU A 310 27.07 -26.84 -15.45
CA GLU A 310 26.73 -26.51 -16.84
C GLU A 310 26.58 -25.00 -17.05
N LEU A 311 26.12 -24.30 -16.00
CA LEU A 311 26.00 -22.85 -16.00
C LEU A 311 27.37 -22.17 -15.95
N ARG A 312 28.33 -22.71 -15.20
CA ARG A 312 29.73 -22.25 -15.23
C ARG A 312 30.34 -22.37 -16.63
N THR A 313 30.03 -23.47 -17.33
CA THR A 313 30.44 -23.68 -18.73
C THR A 313 29.76 -22.69 -19.68
N SER A 314 28.47 -22.40 -19.48
CA SER A 314 27.73 -21.38 -20.23
C SER A 314 28.29 -19.97 -20.00
N CYS A 315 28.65 -19.64 -18.75
CA CYS A 315 29.29 -18.37 -18.39
C CYS A 315 30.68 -18.23 -19.05
N ARG A 316 31.51 -19.28 -19.05
CA ARG A 316 32.79 -19.27 -19.79
C ARG A 316 32.62 -19.09 -21.30
N GLY A 317 31.59 -19.71 -21.89
CA GLY A 317 31.23 -19.48 -23.29
C GLY A 317 30.81 -18.04 -23.56
N MET A 318 30.16 -17.39 -22.58
CA MET A 318 29.81 -15.97 -22.63
C MET A 318 31.06 -15.09 -22.52
N GLU A 319 31.96 -15.35 -21.56
CA GLU A 319 33.24 -14.64 -21.39
C GLU A 319 34.05 -14.64 -22.69
N ALA A 320 34.21 -15.80 -23.33
CA ALA A 320 34.93 -15.93 -24.60
C ALA A 320 34.28 -15.14 -25.75
N CYS A 321 32.95 -14.92 -25.71
CA CYS A 321 32.25 -14.05 -26.67
C CYS A 321 32.47 -12.56 -26.36
N ILE A 322 32.56 -12.20 -25.09
CA ILE A 322 32.73 -10.82 -24.62
C ILE A 322 34.17 -10.33 -24.83
N GLU A 323 35.18 -11.18 -24.61
CA GLU A 323 36.59 -10.86 -24.88
C GLU A 323 36.84 -10.43 -26.33
N ARG A 324 36.00 -10.88 -27.26
CA ARG A 324 36.05 -10.51 -28.68
C ARG A 324 35.46 -9.12 -28.96
N VAL A 325 34.88 -8.45 -27.96
CA VAL A 325 34.31 -7.10 -28.05
C VAL A 325 35.20 -6.16 -27.24
N ALA A 326 36.04 -5.38 -27.93
CA ALA A 326 37.04 -4.51 -27.30
C ALA A 326 36.46 -3.55 -26.24
N SER A 327 35.24 -3.05 -26.46
CA SER A 327 34.55 -2.14 -25.53
C SER A 327 34.06 -2.80 -24.24
N LEU A 328 34.10 -4.13 -24.13
CA LEU A 328 33.63 -4.90 -22.98
C LEU A 328 34.71 -5.80 -22.38
N SER A 329 35.98 -5.57 -22.73
CA SER A 329 37.12 -6.38 -22.27
C SER A 329 37.25 -6.50 -20.75
N THR A 330 36.71 -5.54 -19.98
CA THR A 330 36.72 -5.54 -18.50
C THR A 330 35.54 -6.29 -17.88
N PHE A 331 34.46 -6.51 -18.63
CA PHE A 331 33.22 -7.11 -18.12
C PHE A 331 33.37 -8.59 -17.72
N PRO A 332 34.11 -9.46 -18.43
CA PRO A 332 34.35 -10.85 -18.00
C PRO A 332 35.00 -10.92 -16.62
N SER A 333 36.03 -10.10 -16.38
CA SER A 333 36.69 -10.04 -15.08
C SER A 333 35.75 -9.51 -13.99
N TYR A 334 34.93 -8.51 -14.29
CA TYR A 334 33.88 -8.06 -13.38
C TYR A 334 32.84 -9.16 -13.09
N PHE A 335 32.38 -9.86 -14.12
CA PHE A 335 31.35 -10.90 -13.99
C PHE A 335 31.84 -12.06 -13.11
N ASP A 336 33.04 -12.58 -13.36
CA ASP A 336 33.61 -13.63 -12.52
C ASP A 336 33.80 -13.16 -11.07
N LYS A 337 34.44 -11.99 -10.88
CA LYS A 337 34.67 -11.44 -9.54
C LYS A 337 33.39 -11.18 -8.78
N GLN A 338 32.34 -10.70 -9.46
CA GLN A 338 31.11 -10.27 -8.81
C GLN A 338 30.09 -11.40 -8.64
N TRP A 339 29.98 -12.34 -9.58
CA TRP A 339 28.86 -13.30 -9.64
C TRP A 339 29.27 -14.77 -9.53
N ILE A 340 30.56 -15.10 -9.66
CA ILE A 340 31.07 -16.48 -9.63
C ILE A 340 32.00 -16.72 -8.44
N SER A 341 32.90 -15.77 -8.18
CA SER A 341 33.99 -15.90 -7.20
C SER A 341 33.75 -15.09 -5.91
N SER A 342 32.65 -14.33 -5.81
CA SER A 342 32.27 -13.56 -4.61
C SER A 342 31.27 -14.33 -3.73
N SER A 343 30.86 -13.73 -2.60
CA SER A 343 29.73 -14.16 -1.76
C SER A 343 28.37 -14.22 -2.49
N PHE A 344 28.27 -13.71 -3.72
CA PHE A 344 27.07 -13.67 -4.55
C PHE A 344 27.01 -14.82 -5.58
N TRP A 345 27.81 -15.87 -5.38
CA TRP A 345 27.85 -17.02 -6.29
C TRP A 345 26.59 -17.89 -6.22
N LEU A 346 25.82 -17.82 -5.14
CA LEU A 346 24.66 -18.67 -4.89
C LEU A 346 23.41 -18.14 -5.59
N TRP A 347 23.09 -18.60 -6.79
CA TRP A 347 21.99 -18.03 -7.59
C TRP A 347 20.65 -18.74 -7.31
N GLN A 348 19.56 -17.98 -7.19
CA GLN A 348 18.24 -18.52 -6.87
C GLN A 348 17.77 -19.62 -7.84
N ILE A 349 18.15 -19.57 -9.12
CA ILE A 349 17.69 -20.56 -10.11
C ILE A 349 18.10 -22.01 -9.78
N PHE A 350 19.14 -22.19 -8.97
CA PHE A 350 19.58 -23.51 -8.49
C PHE A 350 18.83 -23.98 -7.24
N HIS A 351 18.02 -23.10 -6.66
CA HIS A 351 17.31 -23.31 -5.43
C HIS A 351 15.81 -23.42 -5.74
N SER A 352 15.41 -24.62 -6.16
CA SER A 352 14.01 -25.02 -6.19
C SER A 352 13.63 -25.65 -4.85
N VAL A 353 12.40 -25.43 -4.39
CA VAL A 353 11.90 -26.01 -3.11
C VAL A 353 11.97 -27.55 -3.09
N ALA A 354 12.15 -28.20 -4.25
CA ALA A 354 12.34 -29.64 -4.36
C ALA A 354 13.77 -30.11 -4.04
N ASP A 355 14.78 -29.26 -4.24
CA ASP A 355 16.20 -29.60 -4.10
C ASP A 355 16.79 -29.25 -2.72
N MET A 356 15.98 -28.63 -1.84
CA MET A 356 16.36 -28.21 -0.49
C MET A 356 15.65 -29.05 0.59
N ARG A 357 15.68 -30.38 0.44
CA ARG A 357 15.30 -31.36 1.46
C ARG A 357 16.52 -32.00 2.10
#